data_AF-A0A9P0GZ95-F1
#
_entry.id   AF-A0A9P0GZ95-F1
#
_cell.length_a   1.000
_cell.length_b   1.000
_cell.length_c   1.000
_cell.angle_alpha   90.00
_cell.angle_beta   90.00
_cell.angle_gamma   90.00
#
_symmetry.space_group_name_H-M   'P 1'
#
loop_
_entity.id
_entity.type
_entity.pdbx_description
1 polymer ?
#
loop_
_entity_poly.entity_id
_entity_poly.type
_entity_poly.pdbx_seq_one_letter_code
_entity_poly.pdbx_strand_id
1 'polypeptide(L)'
;MWQAGLILISLLVLIEAKNDKLKEIFKWNQIDFAFPDEQTRNASIASGEFKKENNMPLGIEIWKDRVFITVPRWKSGVPSTLNYVKVTDGESPLLHPYPNWETNNVTEEKNYTIGNTFRVRADECGRLWVIDSGLINIVESPKVLSPPKIMIFNLTTDELIREYHLKPSDIKDDSFFANIVVDVSPDKCDEAFAYLPDLGSYCLVVYSYKENESYRINHHYFHFDPLYGDYNISGVNFQWTDGLFGISLSPLNENGFRTMYFHPLSSINEFTVSTEIIQNKTVASESYHEFKLLGSRGPYSQATTSFIDEKSGVMFYTQVNKNGVGCWNSKKFPNDYSINTNTLVVSDDETMVFPNDLKVDRDSNLWVLTDRLPEFIYRNLNKDQINFRVLKAPVSEVIKGTVCDN
;
A
#
# COMPACT_ATOMS: atom_id res chain seq x y z
N MET A 1 -21.78 -46.94 -42.90
CA MET A 1 -22.29 -45.98 -41.90
C MET A 1 -21.09 -45.28 -41.29
N TRP A 2 -20.85 -44.04 -41.70
CA TRP A 2 -19.80 -43.18 -41.14
C TRP A 2 -20.50 -42.16 -40.23
N GLN A 3 -20.19 -42.16 -38.93
CA GLN A 3 -20.60 -41.10 -38.02
C GLN A 3 -19.46 -40.06 -37.96
N ALA A 4 -19.74 -38.86 -38.47
CA ALA A 4 -18.89 -37.69 -38.27
C ALA A 4 -19.28 -37.06 -36.92
N GLY A 5 -18.35 -37.03 -35.97
CA GLY A 5 -18.49 -36.27 -34.72
C GLY A 5 -18.11 -34.81 -34.97
N LEU A 6 -19.03 -33.88 -34.67
CA LEU A 6 -18.75 -32.45 -34.61
C LEU A 6 -18.03 -32.14 -33.29
N ILE A 7 -16.80 -31.63 -33.38
CA ILE A 7 -16.08 -31.02 -32.26
C ILE A 7 -16.48 -29.54 -32.22
N LEU A 8 -17.21 -29.13 -31.18
CA LEU A 8 -17.45 -27.73 -30.87
C LEU A 8 -16.19 -27.15 -30.22
N ILE A 9 -15.46 -26.31 -30.97
CA ILE A 9 -14.38 -25.49 -30.44
C ILE A 9 -15.04 -24.23 -29.87
N SER A 10 -15.13 -24.13 -28.54
CA SER A 10 -15.49 -22.87 -27.88
C SER A 10 -14.32 -21.90 -28.00
N LEU A 11 -14.48 -20.87 -28.83
CA LEU A 11 -13.61 -19.70 -28.86
C LEU A 11 -13.74 -18.97 -27.51
N LEU A 12 -12.80 -19.24 -26.60
CA LEU A 12 -12.51 -18.34 -25.48
C LEU A 12 -11.95 -17.05 -26.08
N VAL A 13 -12.79 -16.02 -26.18
CA VAL A 13 -12.32 -14.66 -26.40
C VAL A 13 -11.58 -14.27 -25.12
N LEU A 14 -10.26 -14.32 -25.16
CA LEU A 14 -9.41 -13.63 -24.20
C LEU A 14 -9.69 -12.14 -24.41
N ILE A 15 -10.52 -11.56 -23.56
CA ILE A 15 -10.57 -10.11 -23.42
C ILE A 15 -9.23 -9.74 -22.80
N GLU A 16 -8.27 -9.33 -23.62
CA GLU A 16 -7.13 -8.56 -23.14
C GLU A 16 -7.72 -7.27 -22.55
N ALA A 17 -7.90 -7.26 -21.23
CA ALA A 17 -8.13 -6.02 -20.52
C ALA A 17 -6.91 -5.14 -20.80
N LYS A 18 -7.16 -3.93 -21.32
CA LYS A 18 -6.16 -2.92 -21.58
C LYS A 18 -6.39 -1.79 -20.60
N ASN A 19 -5.34 -1.08 -20.21
CA ASN A 19 -5.53 0.14 -19.41
C ASN A 19 -6.14 1.25 -20.28
N ASP A 20 -7.47 1.30 -20.33
CA ASP A 20 -8.26 2.29 -21.08
C ASP A 20 -8.93 3.34 -20.16
N LYS A 21 -8.97 3.09 -18.85
CA LYS A 21 -9.64 3.98 -17.89
C LYS A 21 -8.69 4.89 -17.11
N LEU A 22 -7.52 4.40 -16.71
CA LEU A 22 -6.61 5.14 -15.83
C LEU A 22 -5.59 5.95 -16.64
N LYS A 23 -5.54 7.26 -16.39
CA LYS A 23 -4.60 8.17 -17.04
C LYS A 23 -3.28 8.19 -16.30
N GLU A 24 -2.17 8.12 -17.02
CA GLU A 24 -0.83 8.36 -16.47
C GLU A 24 -0.71 9.82 -16.07
N ILE A 25 -0.51 10.08 -14.78
CA ILE A 25 -0.24 11.42 -14.24
C ILE A 25 1.26 11.63 -14.13
N PHE A 26 1.96 10.63 -13.60
CA PHE A 26 3.41 10.62 -13.54
C PHE A 26 3.97 9.30 -14.04
N LYS A 27 5.16 9.35 -14.62
CA LYS A 27 5.91 8.20 -15.11
C LYS A 27 7.40 8.46 -15.02
N TRP A 28 8.17 7.43 -14.70
CA TRP A 28 9.62 7.51 -14.62
C TRP A 28 10.26 6.26 -15.19
N ASN A 29 11.31 6.47 -15.97
CA ASN A 29 12.28 5.40 -16.25
C ASN A 29 13.13 5.14 -15.02
N GLN A 30 13.57 6.21 -14.36
CA GLN A 30 14.35 6.18 -13.14
C GLN A 30 14.00 7.39 -12.28
N ILE A 31 13.96 7.19 -10.96
CA ILE A 31 13.71 8.28 -10.01
C ILE A 31 14.92 9.21 -9.93
N ASP A 32 14.65 10.50 -9.74
CA ASP A 32 15.63 11.52 -9.41
C ASP A 32 15.01 12.48 -8.39
N PHE A 33 15.86 13.25 -7.70
CA PHE A 33 15.44 14.08 -6.57
C PHE A 33 15.74 15.56 -6.83
N ALA A 34 14.97 16.43 -6.20
CA ALA A 34 15.15 17.88 -6.24
C ALA A 34 16.31 18.29 -5.31
N PHE A 35 17.53 17.89 -5.68
CA PHE A 35 18.75 18.31 -4.98
C PHE A 35 18.89 19.85 -4.99
N PRO A 36 19.53 20.45 -3.98
CA PRO A 36 19.72 21.91 -3.93
C PRO A 36 20.46 22.46 -5.16
N ASP A 37 21.43 21.70 -5.67
CA ASP A 37 22.24 22.04 -6.84
C ASP A 37 22.89 20.78 -7.47
N GLU A 38 23.43 20.93 -8.69
CA GLU A 38 24.09 19.83 -9.41
C GLU A 38 25.38 19.35 -8.72
N GLN A 39 26.09 20.22 -8.00
CA GLN A 39 27.32 19.85 -7.30
C GLN A 39 27.02 18.88 -6.16
N THR A 40 25.99 19.16 -5.37
CA THR A 40 25.49 18.31 -4.29
C THR A 40 25.00 16.98 -4.85
N ARG A 41 24.21 17.02 -5.93
CA ARG A 41 23.75 15.80 -6.62
C ARG A 41 24.92 14.93 -7.08
N ASN A 42 25.92 15.52 -7.73
CA ASN A 42 27.09 14.80 -8.24
C ASN A 42 27.97 14.27 -7.10
N ALA A 43 28.09 15.00 -5.99
CA ALA A 43 28.77 14.53 -4.79
C ALA A 43 28.06 13.32 -4.17
N SER A 44 26.72 13.33 -4.08
CA SER A 44 25.94 12.17 -3.59
C SER A 44 26.04 10.96 -4.52
N ILE A 45 26.17 11.17 -5.84
CA ILE A 45 26.45 10.08 -6.78
C ILE A 45 27.86 9.52 -6.56
N ALA A 46 28.86 10.40 -6.42
CA ALA A 46 30.25 10.00 -6.22
C ALA A 46 30.47 9.27 -4.88
N SER A 47 29.77 9.68 -3.82
CA SER A 47 29.82 9.03 -2.50
C SER A 47 29.03 7.72 -2.44
N GLY A 48 28.12 7.49 -3.39
CA GLY A 48 27.21 6.35 -3.41
C GLY A 48 25.97 6.52 -2.53
N GLU A 49 25.76 7.69 -1.93
CA GLU A 49 24.53 8.06 -1.21
C GLU A 49 23.33 8.17 -2.15
N PHE A 50 23.56 8.44 -3.44
CA PHE A 50 22.56 8.38 -4.48
C PHE A 50 22.98 7.45 -5.62
N LYS A 51 22.31 6.30 -5.72
CA LYS A 51 22.46 5.33 -6.82
C LYS A 51 21.15 5.26 -7.59
N LYS A 52 21.08 5.87 -8.76
CA LYS A 52 19.82 6.10 -9.48
C LYS A 52 19.01 4.81 -9.72
N GLU A 53 19.68 3.70 -10.06
CA GLU A 53 19.06 2.38 -10.23
C GLU A 53 18.44 1.75 -8.97
N ASN A 54 18.81 2.21 -7.77
CA ASN A 54 18.36 1.65 -6.51
C ASN A 54 17.11 2.34 -5.94
N ASN A 55 16.57 3.34 -6.65
CA ASN A 55 15.46 4.16 -6.22
C ASN A 55 14.18 3.76 -6.94
N MET A 56 13.35 2.95 -6.26
CA MET A 56 12.05 2.51 -6.75
C MET A 56 10.94 3.03 -5.82
N PRO A 57 9.96 3.78 -6.34
CA PRO A 57 8.85 4.27 -5.55
C PRO A 57 7.88 3.12 -5.21
N LEU A 58 7.19 3.18 -4.08
CA LEU A 58 6.35 2.08 -3.60
C LEU A 58 4.96 2.51 -3.10
N GLY A 59 4.90 3.49 -2.20
CA GLY A 59 3.66 3.96 -1.58
C GLY A 59 3.24 5.32 -2.08
N ILE A 60 1.93 5.56 -2.10
CA ILE A 60 1.35 6.86 -2.46
C ILE A 60 0.33 7.34 -1.42
N GLU A 61 0.26 8.66 -1.26
CA GLU A 61 -0.80 9.31 -0.50
C GLU A 61 -1.08 10.72 -1.05
N ILE A 62 -2.34 11.14 -1.05
CA ILE A 62 -2.77 12.38 -1.68
C ILE A 62 -3.30 13.33 -0.60
N TRP A 63 -2.71 14.52 -0.55
CA TRP A 63 -3.19 15.59 0.30
C TRP A 63 -3.18 16.92 -0.46
N LYS A 64 -4.37 17.38 -0.85
CA LYS A 64 -4.56 18.60 -1.65
C LYS A 64 -3.76 18.51 -2.96
N ASP A 65 -2.84 19.43 -3.17
CA ASP A 65 -1.97 19.50 -4.34
C ASP A 65 -0.72 18.61 -4.23
N ARG A 66 -0.45 18.00 -3.07
CA ARG A 66 0.69 17.13 -2.83
C ARG A 66 0.35 15.67 -3.05
N VAL A 67 1.18 14.98 -3.82
CA VAL A 67 1.22 13.52 -3.93
C VAL A 67 2.49 13.06 -3.23
N PHE A 68 2.34 12.47 -2.05
CA PHE A 68 3.43 11.85 -1.33
C PHE A 68 3.82 10.54 -2.02
N ILE A 69 5.12 10.34 -2.19
CA ILE A 69 5.72 9.16 -2.81
C ILE A 69 6.82 8.66 -1.89
N THR A 70 6.70 7.41 -1.45
CA THR A 70 7.77 6.76 -0.69
C THR A 70 8.74 6.06 -1.63
N VAL A 71 10.03 6.09 -1.30
CA VAL A 71 11.09 5.34 -1.96
C VAL A 71 11.79 4.51 -0.89
N PRO A 72 11.34 3.27 -0.66
CA PRO A 72 11.90 2.47 0.43
C PRO A 72 13.36 2.11 0.19
N ARG A 73 14.14 2.05 1.26
CA ARG A 73 15.56 1.69 1.27
C ARG A 73 15.75 0.18 1.15
N TRP A 74 15.24 -0.41 0.06
CA TRP A 74 15.47 -1.81 -0.30
C TRP A 74 16.97 -2.08 -0.52
N LYS A 75 17.64 -1.15 -1.20
CA LYS A 75 19.07 -1.17 -1.51
C LYS A 75 19.73 0.12 -1.03
N SER A 76 21.06 0.11 -0.96
CA SER A 76 21.85 1.31 -0.65
C SER A 76 21.69 2.40 -1.72
N GLY A 77 21.97 3.66 -1.39
CA GLY A 77 21.94 4.78 -2.35
C GLY A 77 20.56 5.40 -2.57
N VAL A 78 19.68 5.32 -1.56
CA VAL A 78 18.38 6.01 -1.52
C VAL A 78 18.48 7.23 -0.59
N PRO A 79 18.57 8.44 -1.14
CA PRO A 79 18.90 9.63 -0.37
C PRO A 79 17.70 10.11 0.46
N SER A 80 16.47 9.93 -0.02
CA SER A 80 15.25 10.24 0.73
C SER A 80 14.15 9.19 0.53
N THR A 81 13.61 8.71 1.65
CA THR A 81 12.59 7.66 1.67
C THR A 81 11.16 8.20 1.64
N LEU A 82 10.93 9.41 2.17
CA LEU A 82 9.63 10.07 2.12
C LEU A 82 9.74 11.35 1.31
N ASN A 83 8.97 11.43 0.24
CA ASN A 83 9.02 12.53 -0.71
C ASN A 83 7.60 12.99 -1.09
N TYR A 84 7.52 14.11 -1.80
CA TYR A 84 6.31 14.51 -2.52
C TYR A 84 6.63 15.13 -3.88
N VAL A 85 5.60 15.18 -4.71
CA VAL A 85 5.51 15.96 -5.94
C VAL A 85 4.19 16.73 -5.92
N LYS A 86 4.00 17.71 -6.80
CA LYS A 86 2.73 18.40 -6.97
C LYS A 86 1.93 17.80 -8.12
N VAL A 87 0.60 17.74 -7.97
CA VAL A 87 -0.32 17.27 -9.04
C VAL A 87 -0.13 18.05 -10.35
N THR A 88 0.33 19.30 -10.27
CA THR A 88 0.56 20.18 -11.42
C THR A 88 1.94 20.05 -12.05
N ASP A 89 2.82 19.21 -11.50
CA ASP A 89 4.15 19.03 -12.09
C ASP A 89 4.06 18.28 -13.42
N GLY A 90 5.16 18.30 -14.20
CA GLY A 90 5.25 17.56 -15.45
C GLY A 90 5.20 16.03 -15.25
N GLU A 91 5.22 15.27 -16.36
CA GLU A 91 5.04 13.81 -16.31
C GLU A 91 6.14 13.05 -15.56
N SER A 92 7.36 13.59 -15.44
CA SER A 92 8.49 12.94 -14.75
C SER A 92 9.16 13.89 -13.74
N PRO A 93 8.45 14.30 -12.68
CA PRO A 93 8.93 15.33 -11.77
C PRO A 93 10.05 14.80 -10.87
N LEU A 94 10.88 15.73 -10.39
CA LEU A 94 11.87 15.44 -9.35
C LEU A 94 11.17 15.27 -8.00
N LEU A 95 11.60 14.29 -7.21
CA LEU A 95 11.02 14.07 -5.89
C LEU A 95 11.58 15.09 -4.87
N HIS A 96 10.69 15.74 -4.13
CA HIS A 96 11.06 16.64 -3.04
C HIS A 96 11.04 15.91 -1.70
N PRO A 97 12.17 15.79 -0.98
CA PRO A 97 12.21 15.15 0.33
C PRO A 97 11.28 15.84 1.32
N TYR A 98 10.52 15.05 2.06
CA TYR A 98 9.58 15.52 3.07
C TYR A 98 9.98 15.06 4.48
N PRO A 99 9.88 15.95 5.49
CA PRO A 99 9.63 17.39 5.34
C PRO A 99 10.82 18.13 4.72
N ASN A 100 12.01 17.54 4.76
CA ASN A 100 13.24 18.08 4.20
C ASN A 100 14.32 16.98 4.05
N TRP A 101 15.46 17.37 3.48
CA TRP A 101 16.65 16.52 3.36
C TRP A 101 17.20 16.04 4.70
N GLU A 102 17.17 16.89 5.72
CA GLU A 102 17.76 16.63 7.03
C GLU A 102 17.11 15.43 7.71
N THR A 103 15.77 15.41 7.78
CA THR A 103 14.96 14.32 8.34
C THR A 103 15.14 12.99 7.60
N ASN A 104 15.54 13.04 6.32
CA ASN A 104 15.77 11.85 5.52
C ASN A 104 17.22 11.36 5.60
N ASN A 105 18.16 12.13 6.16
CA ASN A 105 19.55 11.73 6.23
C ASN A 105 19.76 10.65 7.32
N VAL A 106 20.25 9.48 6.89
CA VAL A 106 20.56 8.32 7.75
C VAL A 106 22.06 8.15 8.03
N THR A 107 22.91 9.05 7.53
CA THR A 107 24.38 8.98 7.72
C THR A 107 24.87 9.78 8.93
N GLU A 108 24.04 10.70 9.43
CA GLU A 108 24.35 11.60 10.55
C GLU A 108 23.36 11.36 11.70
N GLU A 109 23.85 11.46 12.95
CA GLU A 109 22.98 11.44 14.13
C GLU A 109 22.22 12.77 14.25
N LYS A 110 20.90 12.69 14.46
CA LYS A 110 19.99 13.85 14.54
C LYS A 110 18.91 13.61 15.58
N ASN A 111 18.13 14.66 15.87
CA ASN A 111 16.99 14.59 16.80
C ASN A 111 15.98 13.51 16.38
N TYR A 112 15.66 13.45 15.09
CA TYR A 112 14.85 12.40 14.50
C TYR A 112 15.20 12.19 13.03
N THR A 113 15.00 10.96 12.56
CA THR A 113 15.26 10.54 11.18
C THR A 113 14.19 9.56 10.74
N ILE A 114 13.69 9.69 9.50
CA ILE A 114 12.87 8.67 8.86
C ILE A 114 13.81 7.64 8.23
N GLY A 115 13.96 6.50 8.90
CA GLY A 115 14.88 5.43 8.56
C GLY A 115 14.49 4.67 7.30
N ASN A 116 13.24 4.22 7.19
CA ASN A 116 12.71 3.61 5.97
C ASN A 116 11.18 3.47 6.06
N THR A 117 10.46 4.12 5.14
CA THR A 117 8.99 4.05 5.11
C THR A 117 8.48 3.51 3.78
N PHE A 118 7.38 2.77 3.85
CA PHE A 118 6.78 2.05 2.73
C PHE A 118 5.45 2.66 2.32
N ARG A 119 4.52 2.82 3.25
CA ARG A 119 3.26 3.50 3.02
C ARG A 119 2.99 4.50 4.15
N VAL A 120 2.32 5.57 3.78
CA VAL A 120 1.95 6.67 4.68
C VAL A 120 0.46 6.95 4.54
N ARG A 121 -0.13 7.63 5.53
CA ARG A 121 -1.55 7.99 5.50
C ARG A 121 -1.77 9.45 5.89
N ALA A 122 -2.46 10.19 5.03
CA ALA A 122 -2.92 11.55 5.33
C ALA A 122 -4.36 11.48 5.85
N ASP A 123 -4.54 11.80 7.13
CA ASP A 123 -5.84 11.70 7.77
C ASP A 123 -6.70 12.96 7.57
N GLU A 124 -7.98 12.89 7.97
CA GLU A 124 -8.94 13.99 7.82
C GLU A 124 -8.61 15.22 8.70
N CYS A 125 -7.65 15.09 9.61
CA CYS A 125 -7.22 16.14 10.53
C CYS A 125 -6.00 16.92 10.01
N GLY A 126 -5.55 16.63 8.78
CA GLY A 126 -4.35 17.25 8.23
C GLY A 126 -3.08 16.79 8.91
N ARG A 127 -3.01 15.50 9.26
CA ARG A 127 -1.79 14.87 9.78
C ARG A 127 -1.30 13.80 8.80
N LEU A 128 0.00 13.76 8.55
CA LEU A 128 0.66 12.68 7.83
C LEU A 128 1.22 11.69 8.83
N TRP A 129 0.68 10.48 8.78
CA TRP A 129 1.11 9.35 9.59
C TRP A 129 2.10 8.50 8.80
N VAL A 130 3.28 8.32 9.38
CA VAL A 130 4.40 7.62 8.78
C VAL A 130 4.78 6.47 9.70
N ILE A 131 4.77 5.24 9.17
CA ILE A 131 5.41 4.11 9.85
C ILE A 131 6.83 3.99 9.31
N ASP A 132 7.80 4.16 10.20
CA ASP A 132 9.22 3.93 9.94
C ASP A 132 9.56 2.51 10.44
N SER A 133 9.97 1.64 9.51
CA SER A 133 10.37 0.27 9.84
C SER A 133 11.71 0.19 10.56
N GLY A 134 12.54 1.23 10.47
CA GLY A 134 13.89 1.25 11.02
C GLY A 134 14.89 0.32 10.32
N LEU A 135 14.48 -0.42 9.29
CA LEU A 135 15.32 -1.38 8.56
C LEU A 135 15.70 -0.83 7.18
N ILE A 136 16.99 -0.72 6.88
CA ILE A 136 17.50 -0.26 5.58
C ILE A 136 18.33 -1.33 4.86
N ASN A 137 18.51 -1.16 3.56
CA ASN A 137 19.30 -2.02 2.68
C ASN A 137 18.84 -3.50 2.72
N ILE A 138 17.52 -3.69 2.78
CA ILE A 138 16.81 -4.94 3.08
C ILE A 138 17.22 -6.12 2.19
N VAL A 139 17.52 -5.90 0.91
CA VAL A 139 17.85 -7.00 -0.03
C VAL A 139 19.35 -7.12 -0.34
N GLU A 140 20.18 -6.24 0.22
CA GLU A 140 21.65 -6.25 0.02
C GLU A 140 22.38 -6.59 1.33
N SER A 141 22.29 -5.68 2.30
CA SER A 141 23.01 -5.76 3.56
C SER A 141 22.14 -5.14 4.66
N PRO A 142 21.13 -5.87 5.17
CA PRO A 142 20.16 -5.35 6.11
C PRO A 142 20.83 -4.69 7.32
N LYS A 143 20.43 -3.46 7.63
CA LYS A 143 20.90 -2.72 8.79
C LYS A 143 19.70 -2.16 9.55
N VAL A 144 19.62 -2.49 10.83
CA VAL A 144 18.67 -1.90 11.77
C VAL A 144 19.23 -0.56 12.24
N LEU A 145 18.52 0.53 11.94
CA LEU A 145 18.81 1.89 12.40
C LEU A 145 18.13 2.20 13.73
N SER A 146 16.88 1.77 13.89
CA SER A 146 16.07 1.98 15.09
C SER A 146 14.99 0.91 15.20
N PRO A 147 14.37 0.72 16.37
CA PRO A 147 13.08 0.05 16.45
C PRO A 147 12.05 0.74 15.54
N PRO A 148 11.01 0.01 15.08
CA PRO A 148 9.90 0.61 14.34
C PRO A 148 9.20 1.70 15.14
N LYS A 149 8.82 2.79 14.47
CA LYS A 149 8.20 3.95 15.11
C LYS A 149 7.15 4.61 14.22
N ILE A 150 6.13 5.17 14.84
CA ILE A 150 5.14 6.02 14.19
C ILE A 150 5.62 7.47 14.32
N MET A 151 5.64 8.18 13.20
CA MET A 151 5.93 9.61 13.14
C MET A 151 4.72 10.32 12.55
N ILE A 152 4.28 11.40 13.19
CA ILE A 152 3.08 12.13 12.79
C ILE A 152 3.49 13.58 12.52
N PHE A 153 3.26 14.05 11.30
CA PHE A 153 3.58 15.40 10.87
C PHE A 153 2.30 16.21 10.68
N ASN A 154 2.33 17.49 11.03
CA ASN A 154 1.27 18.43 10.67
C ASN A 154 1.41 18.81 9.19
N LEU A 155 0.41 18.51 8.36
CA LEU A 155 0.44 18.77 6.90
C LEU A 155 0.24 20.25 6.53
N THR A 156 0.13 21.15 7.50
CA THR A 156 0.08 22.60 7.28
C THR A 156 1.43 23.25 7.58
N THR A 157 2.11 22.82 8.65
CA THR A 157 3.43 23.37 9.05
C THR A 157 4.60 22.51 8.61
N ASP A 158 4.33 21.27 8.16
CA ASP A 158 5.31 20.22 7.85
C ASP A 158 6.23 19.86 9.04
N GLU A 159 5.76 20.12 10.27
CA GLU A 159 6.49 19.84 11.50
C GLU A 159 6.09 18.48 12.10
N LEU A 160 7.06 17.78 12.68
CA LEU A 160 6.82 16.60 13.48
C LEU A 160 6.06 16.98 14.76
N ILE A 161 4.84 16.46 14.93
CA ILE A 161 4.01 16.70 16.11
C ILE A 161 4.00 15.52 17.09
N ARG A 162 4.38 14.32 16.63
CA ARG A 162 4.52 13.16 17.51
C ARG A 162 5.48 12.12 16.94
N GLU A 163 6.29 11.55 17.82
CA GLU A 163 7.05 10.32 17.58
C GLU A 163 6.66 9.29 18.65
N TYR A 164 6.34 8.07 18.23
CA TYR A 164 6.02 6.96 19.11
C TYR A 164 6.80 5.71 18.69
N HIS A 165 7.70 5.25 19.54
CA HIS A 165 8.43 3.99 19.33
C HIS A 165 7.52 2.83 19.73
N LEU A 166 7.38 1.84 18.85
CA LEU A 166 6.66 0.61 19.21
C LEU A 166 7.40 -0.09 20.36
N LYS A 167 6.64 -0.65 21.29
CA LYS A 167 7.22 -1.27 22.47
C LYS A 167 7.80 -2.64 22.08
N PRO A 168 8.76 -3.17 22.86
CA PRO A 168 9.24 -4.53 22.66
C PRO A 168 8.13 -5.59 22.67
N SER A 169 7.00 -5.36 23.36
CA SER A 169 5.84 -6.27 23.36
C SER A 169 5.11 -6.35 22.01
N ASP A 170 5.29 -5.35 21.16
CA ASP A 170 4.57 -5.22 19.89
C ASP A 170 5.38 -5.85 18.74
N ILE A 171 6.67 -6.10 18.95
CA ILE A 171 7.65 -6.49 17.95
C ILE A 171 8.22 -7.89 18.29
N LYS A 172 8.27 -8.77 17.29
CA LYS A 172 9.12 -9.97 17.26
C LYS A 172 10.22 -9.86 16.21
N ASP A 173 11.16 -10.81 16.23
CA ASP A 173 12.31 -10.87 15.32
C ASP A 173 11.93 -10.75 13.83
N ASP A 174 10.83 -11.42 13.43
CA ASP A 174 10.35 -11.41 12.04
C ASP A 174 9.46 -10.20 11.70
N SER A 175 9.28 -9.22 12.60
CA SER A 175 8.30 -8.16 12.36
C SER A 175 8.68 -7.25 11.21
N PHE A 176 7.70 -6.92 10.37
CA PHE A 176 7.89 -5.99 9.27
C PHE A 176 6.64 -5.12 9.08
N PHE A 177 6.77 -3.83 9.42
CA PHE A 177 5.68 -2.86 9.33
C PHE A 177 5.81 -2.01 8.06
N ALA A 178 5.14 -2.42 6.99
CA ALA A 178 5.17 -1.74 5.70
C ALA A 178 3.98 -0.79 5.46
N ASN A 179 2.98 -0.82 6.34
CA ASN A 179 1.72 -0.13 6.11
C ASN A 179 1.15 0.48 7.40
N ILE A 180 0.38 1.54 7.24
CA ILE A 180 -0.34 2.21 8.32
C ILE A 180 -1.70 2.64 7.81
N VAL A 181 -2.75 2.25 8.52
CA VAL A 181 -4.13 2.70 8.27
C VAL A 181 -4.60 3.47 9.49
N VAL A 182 -5.25 4.61 9.27
CA VAL A 182 -5.69 5.51 10.36
C VAL A 182 -7.21 5.56 10.39
N ASP A 183 -7.80 5.23 11.53
CA ASP A 183 -9.22 5.41 11.82
C ASP A 183 -9.40 6.67 12.66
N VAL A 184 -10.02 7.68 12.05
CA VAL A 184 -10.31 8.96 12.70
C VAL A 184 -11.53 9.59 12.05
N SER A 185 -12.28 10.35 12.84
CA SER A 185 -13.35 11.22 12.35
C SER A 185 -12.90 12.69 12.45
N PRO A 186 -13.29 13.57 11.52
CA PRO A 186 -12.83 14.97 11.49
C PRO A 186 -13.10 15.76 12.79
N ASP A 187 -14.13 15.38 13.54
CA ASP A 187 -14.54 15.97 14.81
C ASP A 187 -13.84 15.36 16.04
N LYS A 188 -13.09 14.27 15.86
CA LYS A 188 -12.47 13.47 16.93
C LYS A 188 -10.99 13.16 16.64
N CYS A 189 -10.25 14.16 16.18
CA CYS A 189 -8.84 14.02 15.81
C CYS A 189 -7.95 13.40 16.91
N ASP A 190 -8.23 13.73 18.17
CA ASP A 190 -7.47 13.22 19.32
C ASP A 190 -7.87 11.79 19.73
N GLU A 191 -8.94 11.24 19.16
CA GLU A 191 -9.39 9.86 19.40
C GLU A 191 -8.98 8.91 18.27
N ALA A 192 -8.00 9.31 17.45
CA ALA A 192 -7.53 8.51 16.32
C ALA A 192 -6.88 7.19 16.78
N PHE A 193 -7.11 6.15 15.97
CA PHE A 193 -6.38 4.89 16.06
C PHE A 193 -5.55 4.68 14.78
N ALA A 194 -4.39 4.06 14.93
CA ALA A 194 -3.61 3.55 13.81
C ALA A 194 -3.50 2.03 13.87
N TYR A 195 -3.59 1.41 12.70
CA TYR A 195 -3.53 -0.03 12.48
C TYR A 195 -2.28 -0.35 11.67
N LEU A 196 -1.37 -1.08 12.29
CA LEU A 196 -0.08 -1.46 11.72
C LEU A 196 -0.09 -2.97 11.46
N PRO A 197 -0.36 -3.41 10.23
CA PRO A 197 -0.23 -4.81 9.88
C PRO A 197 1.24 -5.22 9.91
N ASP A 198 1.52 -6.29 10.65
CA ASP A 198 2.83 -6.93 10.70
C ASP A 198 2.81 -8.14 9.78
N LEU A 199 3.37 -7.95 8.58
CA LEU A 199 3.37 -8.98 7.54
C LEU A 199 4.30 -10.15 7.86
N GLY A 200 5.32 -9.94 8.71
CA GLY A 200 6.34 -10.95 8.98
C GLY A 200 6.06 -11.74 10.26
N SER A 201 5.51 -11.11 11.31
CA SER A 201 5.05 -11.84 12.51
C SER A 201 3.55 -12.12 12.55
N TYR A 202 2.84 -11.87 11.46
CA TYR A 202 1.44 -12.26 11.24
C TYR A 202 0.49 -11.74 12.31
N CYS A 203 0.57 -10.45 12.59
CA CYS A 203 -0.24 -9.83 13.64
C CYS A 203 -0.70 -8.43 13.25
N LEU A 204 -1.59 -7.86 14.07
CA LEU A 204 -1.99 -6.47 13.98
C LEU A 204 -1.51 -5.74 15.22
N VAL A 205 -0.76 -4.65 15.05
CA VAL A 205 -0.49 -3.71 16.15
C VAL A 205 -1.47 -2.53 16.03
N VAL A 206 -2.17 -2.24 17.11
CA VAL A 206 -3.10 -1.11 17.21
C VAL A 206 -2.46 -0.06 18.10
N TYR A 207 -2.44 1.18 17.63
CA TYR A 207 -1.98 2.35 18.37
C TYR A 207 -3.14 3.31 18.64
N SER A 208 -3.31 3.72 19.89
CA SER A 208 -4.26 4.77 20.29
C SER A 208 -3.54 6.10 20.42
N TYR A 209 -3.95 7.10 19.65
CA TYR A 209 -3.38 8.45 19.74
C TYR A 209 -3.69 9.10 21.09
N LYS A 210 -4.90 8.90 21.61
CA LYS A 210 -5.39 9.46 22.88
C LYS A 210 -4.57 8.97 24.06
N GLU A 211 -4.43 7.65 24.16
CA GLU A 211 -3.72 7.00 25.26
C GLU A 211 -2.20 6.97 25.05
N ASN A 212 -1.74 7.31 23.84
CA ASN A 212 -0.35 7.18 23.41
C ASN A 212 0.24 5.81 23.74
N GLU A 213 -0.53 4.77 23.45
CA GLU A 213 -0.23 3.39 23.82
C GLU A 213 -0.60 2.47 22.66
N SER A 214 0.17 1.40 22.51
CA SER A 214 -0.07 0.38 21.49
C SER A 214 -0.24 -1.01 22.10
N TYR A 215 -0.80 -1.92 21.33
CA TYR A 215 -0.94 -3.33 21.71
C TYR A 215 -1.08 -4.21 20.50
N ARG A 216 -0.64 -5.46 20.66
CA ARG A 216 -0.62 -6.48 19.62
C ARG A 216 -1.85 -7.38 19.72
N ILE A 217 -2.47 -7.66 18.58
CA ILE A 217 -3.57 -8.59 18.39
C ILE A 217 -3.08 -9.73 17.48
N ASN A 218 -3.34 -10.97 17.89
CA ASN A 218 -3.02 -12.15 17.08
C ASN A 218 -4.32 -12.87 16.70
N HIS A 219 -4.42 -13.28 15.44
CA HIS A 219 -5.55 -14.07 14.95
C HIS A 219 -5.09 -14.94 13.78
N HIS A 220 -5.70 -16.12 13.60
CA HIS A 220 -5.28 -17.04 12.54
C HIS A 220 -5.43 -16.46 11.13
N TYR A 221 -6.39 -15.56 10.92
CA TYR A 221 -6.63 -14.89 9.64
C TYR A 221 -5.56 -13.86 9.25
N PHE A 222 -4.60 -13.58 10.13
CA PHE A 222 -3.45 -12.73 9.80
C PHE A 222 -2.29 -13.51 9.16
N HIS A 223 -2.33 -14.85 9.20
CA HIS A 223 -1.33 -15.70 8.56
C HIS A 223 -1.53 -15.77 7.05
N PHE A 224 -0.44 -15.93 6.31
CA PHE A 224 -0.49 -16.28 4.90
C PHE A 224 -1.17 -17.64 4.67
N ASP A 225 -1.69 -17.83 3.47
CA ASP A 225 -2.15 -19.12 2.98
C ASP A 225 -1.00 -19.80 2.21
N PRO A 226 -0.49 -20.96 2.66
CA PRO A 226 0.65 -21.62 2.02
C PRO A 226 0.37 -22.08 0.58
N LEU A 227 -0.89 -22.11 0.15
CA LEU A 227 -1.26 -22.43 -1.24
C LEU A 227 -1.12 -21.23 -2.19
N TYR A 228 -0.96 -20.01 -1.66
CA TYR A 228 -0.96 -18.77 -2.44
C TYR A 228 0.31 -17.91 -2.22
N GLY A 229 1.39 -18.52 -1.72
CA GLY A 229 2.69 -17.88 -1.56
C GLY A 229 3.59 -17.91 -2.80
N ASP A 230 3.17 -18.56 -3.90
CA ASP A 230 3.91 -18.57 -5.17
C ASP A 230 3.40 -17.47 -6.11
N TYR A 231 4.34 -16.68 -6.63
CA TYR A 231 4.07 -15.53 -7.50
C TYR A 231 4.76 -15.73 -8.85
N ASN A 232 4.08 -15.31 -9.92
CA ASN A 232 4.67 -15.25 -11.24
C ASN A 232 4.20 -13.98 -11.95
N ILE A 233 5.07 -12.97 -11.93
CA ILE A 233 4.74 -11.63 -12.40
C ILE A 233 5.75 -11.22 -13.46
N SER A 234 5.28 -10.95 -14.68
CA SER A 234 6.12 -10.59 -15.83
C SER A 234 7.29 -11.56 -16.06
N GLY A 235 7.05 -12.86 -15.83
CA GLY A 235 8.04 -13.93 -15.98
C GLY A 235 9.10 -13.98 -14.89
N VAL A 236 8.96 -13.23 -13.79
CA VAL A 236 9.75 -13.39 -12.56
C VAL A 236 8.94 -14.28 -11.61
N ASN A 237 9.47 -15.45 -11.28
CA ASN A 237 8.90 -16.33 -10.26
C ASN A 237 9.63 -16.15 -8.93
N PHE A 238 8.86 -16.06 -7.84
CA PHE A 238 9.37 -15.91 -6.48
C PHE A 238 8.31 -16.37 -5.47
N GLN A 239 8.75 -16.65 -4.25
CA GLN A 239 7.88 -17.10 -3.17
C GLN A 239 7.96 -16.14 -1.99
N TRP A 240 6.81 -15.65 -1.53
CA TRP A 240 6.67 -14.87 -0.31
C TRP A 240 5.66 -15.51 0.62
N THR A 241 5.85 -15.28 1.92
CA THR A 241 4.97 -15.78 2.98
C THR A 241 4.31 -14.62 3.74
N ASP A 242 4.26 -13.45 3.11
CA ASP A 242 3.77 -12.22 3.73
C ASP A 242 2.31 -12.39 4.20
N GLY A 243 2.11 -12.19 5.50
CA GLY A 243 0.82 -12.26 6.16
C GLY A 243 0.03 -10.97 6.01
N LEU A 244 -0.70 -10.59 7.07
CA LEU A 244 -1.56 -9.40 7.12
C LEU A 244 -0.87 -8.19 6.47
N PHE A 245 -1.51 -7.59 5.47
CA PHE A 245 -0.88 -6.54 4.68
C PHE A 245 -1.87 -5.46 4.22
N GLY A 246 -2.94 -5.87 3.53
CA GLY A 246 -4.01 -4.99 3.10
C GLY A 246 -5.04 -4.81 4.20
N ILE A 247 -5.37 -3.55 4.49
CA ILE A 247 -6.44 -3.15 5.41
C ILE A 247 -7.22 -2.02 4.75
N SER A 248 -8.54 -2.09 4.77
CA SER A 248 -9.42 -0.98 4.42
C SER A 248 -10.57 -0.87 5.42
N LEU A 249 -11.09 0.34 5.62
CA LEU A 249 -12.15 0.61 6.57
C LEU A 249 -13.42 1.00 5.83
N SER A 250 -14.56 0.45 6.24
CA SER A 250 -15.86 0.93 5.78
C SER A 250 -16.09 2.39 6.20
N PRO A 251 -17.08 3.09 5.62
CA PRO A 251 -17.70 4.23 6.29
C PRO A 251 -18.11 3.89 7.74
N LEU A 252 -18.29 4.92 8.57
CA LEU A 252 -18.82 4.74 9.92
C LEU A 252 -20.20 4.06 9.87
N ASN A 253 -20.36 3.01 10.67
CA ASN A 253 -21.63 2.36 10.92
C ASN A 253 -22.43 3.16 11.96
N GLU A 254 -23.72 2.82 12.13
CA GLU A 254 -24.62 3.51 13.07
C GLU A 254 -24.14 3.46 14.53
N ASN A 255 -23.35 2.45 14.91
CA ASN A 255 -22.76 2.31 16.25
C ASN A 255 -21.51 3.20 16.47
N GLY A 256 -21.08 3.97 15.47
CA GLY A 256 -19.90 4.84 15.55
C GLY A 256 -18.57 4.13 15.33
N PHE A 257 -18.59 2.85 14.93
CA PHE A 257 -17.41 2.08 14.58
C PHE A 257 -17.43 1.72 13.09
N ARG A 258 -16.31 1.20 12.57
CA ARG A 258 -16.16 0.78 11.17
C ARG A 258 -16.03 -0.74 11.11
N THR A 259 -16.33 -1.30 9.96
CA THR A 259 -15.88 -2.64 9.60
C THR A 259 -14.49 -2.52 9.01
N MET A 260 -13.51 -3.18 9.63
CA MET A 260 -12.18 -3.38 9.04
C MET A 260 -12.25 -4.59 8.12
N TYR A 261 -11.97 -4.37 6.84
CA TYR A 261 -11.67 -5.42 5.86
C TYR A 261 -10.16 -5.60 5.82
N PHE A 262 -9.71 -6.85 5.81
CA PHE A 262 -8.29 -7.14 5.78
C PHE A 262 -7.96 -8.47 5.10
N HIS A 263 -6.76 -8.55 4.57
CA HIS A 263 -6.21 -9.77 3.99
C HIS A 263 -4.69 -9.87 4.16
N PRO A 264 -4.18 -11.10 4.31
CA PRO A 264 -2.78 -11.40 4.03
C PRO A 264 -2.40 -11.12 2.58
N LEU A 265 -1.15 -10.71 2.32
CA LEU A 265 -0.67 -10.54 0.94
C LEU A 265 -0.72 -11.87 0.18
N SER A 266 -0.16 -12.92 0.80
CA SER A 266 -0.17 -14.29 0.26
C SER A 266 -1.48 -14.99 0.61
N SER A 267 -2.59 -14.45 0.12
CA SER A 267 -3.94 -15.02 0.23
C SER A 267 -4.87 -14.46 -0.85
N ILE A 268 -5.96 -15.18 -1.12
CA ILE A 268 -7.05 -14.73 -2.00
C ILE A 268 -8.34 -14.40 -1.24
N ASN A 269 -8.32 -14.57 0.09
CA ASN A 269 -9.48 -14.38 0.93
C ASN A 269 -9.52 -12.94 1.47
N GLU A 270 -10.72 -12.49 1.83
CA GLU A 270 -10.96 -11.26 2.56
C GLU A 270 -11.64 -11.60 3.88
N PHE A 271 -11.23 -10.91 4.94
CA PHE A 271 -11.72 -11.11 6.28
C PHE A 271 -12.25 -9.79 6.84
N THR A 272 -13.08 -9.88 7.88
CA THR A 272 -13.65 -8.70 8.54
C THR A 272 -13.61 -8.78 10.05
N VAL A 273 -13.47 -7.62 10.69
CA VAL A 273 -13.69 -7.44 12.13
C VAL A 273 -14.22 -6.03 12.39
N SER A 274 -15.03 -5.84 13.43
CA SER A 274 -15.47 -4.49 13.85
C SER A 274 -14.33 -3.74 14.53
N THR A 275 -14.18 -2.44 14.25
CA THR A 275 -13.21 -1.59 14.96
C THR A 275 -13.53 -1.45 16.44
N GLU A 276 -14.79 -1.65 16.85
CA GLU A 276 -15.21 -1.72 18.26
C GLU A 276 -14.42 -2.77 19.05
N ILE A 277 -14.16 -3.91 18.43
CA ILE A 277 -13.47 -5.05 19.03
C ILE A 277 -11.97 -4.77 19.14
N ILE A 278 -11.36 -4.31 18.04
CA ILE A 278 -9.90 -4.16 17.96
C ILE A 278 -9.39 -2.85 18.57
N GLN A 279 -10.24 -1.83 18.77
CA GLN A 279 -9.88 -0.61 19.49
C GLN A 279 -9.93 -0.80 21.02
N ASN A 280 -10.53 -1.90 21.49
CA ASN A 280 -10.58 -2.26 22.90
C ASN A 280 -9.53 -3.34 23.23
N LYS A 281 -8.42 -2.93 23.86
CA LYS A 281 -7.29 -3.79 24.23
C LYS A 281 -7.68 -5.04 25.03
N THR A 282 -8.62 -4.93 25.97
CA THR A 282 -9.02 -6.06 26.82
C THR A 282 -9.92 -7.05 26.09
N VAL A 283 -10.70 -6.58 25.10
CA VAL A 283 -11.67 -7.41 24.35
C VAL A 283 -11.01 -8.08 23.14
N ALA A 284 -10.06 -7.39 22.48
CA ALA A 284 -9.44 -7.86 21.25
C ALA A 284 -8.79 -9.25 21.35
N SER A 285 -8.23 -9.60 22.51
CA SER A 285 -7.55 -10.89 22.71
C SER A 285 -8.51 -12.07 22.95
N GLU A 286 -9.76 -11.79 23.35
CA GLU A 286 -10.76 -12.81 23.69
C GLU A 286 -11.86 -12.97 22.63
N SER A 287 -11.85 -12.11 21.61
CA SER A 287 -12.91 -12.01 20.59
C SER A 287 -12.60 -12.80 19.32
N TYR A 288 -12.10 -14.04 19.46
CA TYR A 288 -11.68 -14.88 18.33
C TYR A 288 -12.81 -15.04 17.28
N HIS A 289 -14.05 -15.22 17.73
CA HIS A 289 -15.19 -15.42 16.84
C HIS A 289 -15.72 -14.13 16.20
N GLU A 290 -15.25 -12.94 16.59
CA GLU A 290 -15.65 -11.68 15.96
C GLU A 290 -14.93 -11.44 14.62
N PHE A 291 -13.81 -12.13 14.39
CA PHE A 291 -13.15 -12.17 13.10
C PHE A 291 -13.89 -13.14 12.18
N LYS A 292 -14.30 -12.68 11.01
CA LYS A 292 -15.08 -13.46 10.04
C LYS A 292 -14.35 -13.58 8.71
N LEU A 293 -14.47 -14.73 8.07
CA LEU A 293 -14.19 -14.86 6.63
C LEU A 293 -15.36 -14.22 5.88
N LEU A 294 -15.06 -13.22 5.06
CA LEU A 294 -16.04 -12.58 4.19
C LEU A 294 -16.22 -13.37 2.88
N GLY A 295 -15.11 -13.87 2.32
CA GLY A 295 -15.13 -14.70 1.13
C GLY A 295 -13.80 -14.66 0.37
N SER A 296 -13.85 -14.86 -0.95
CA SER A 296 -12.66 -14.95 -1.81
C SER A 296 -12.82 -14.20 -3.13
N ARG A 297 -11.73 -13.57 -3.59
CA ARG A 297 -11.58 -12.94 -4.92
C ARG A 297 -11.30 -13.97 -6.04
N GLY A 298 -11.07 -15.24 -5.69
CA GLY A 298 -10.76 -16.32 -6.64
C GLY A 298 -9.26 -16.48 -6.94
N PRO A 299 -8.89 -17.37 -7.87
CA PRO A 299 -7.49 -17.66 -8.16
C PRO A 299 -6.68 -16.43 -8.61
N TYR A 300 -5.39 -16.40 -8.26
CA TYR A 300 -4.40 -15.39 -8.66
C TYR A 300 -4.74 -13.95 -8.26
N SER A 301 -5.49 -13.75 -7.18
CA SER A 301 -5.97 -12.45 -6.72
C SER A 301 -5.28 -11.92 -5.45
N GLN A 302 -4.03 -12.33 -5.22
CA GLN A 302 -3.19 -11.77 -4.16
C GLN A 302 -3.12 -10.26 -4.32
N ALA A 303 -3.32 -9.55 -3.22
CA ALA A 303 -3.49 -8.10 -3.21
C ALA A 303 -2.48 -7.48 -2.26
N THR A 304 -1.77 -6.47 -2.74
CA THR A 304 -0.83 -5.70 -1.93
C THR A 304 -1.53 -4.64 -1.09
N THR A 305 -2.72 -4.20 -1.47
CA THR A 305 -3.45 -3.16 -0.77
C THR A 305 -4.92 -3.18 -1.14
N SER A 306 -5.74 -2.53 -0.31
CA SER A 306 -7.13 -2.22 -0.61
C SER A 306 -7.50 -0.86 -0.04
N PHE A 307 -8.50 -0.22 -0.64
CA PHE A 307 -9.02 1.05 -0.17
C PHE A 307 -10.49 1.21 -0.55
N ILE A 308 -11.30 1.70 0.38
CA ILE A 308 -12.73 1.96 0.14
C ILE A 308 -12.93 3.43 -0.17
N ASP A 309 -13.62 3.73 -1.26
CA ASP A 309 -14.21 5.05 -1.48
C ASP A 309 -15.43 5.22 -0.57
N GLU A 310 -15.35 6.13 0.41
CA GLU A 310 -16.44 6.30 1.39
C GLU A 310 -17.76 6.69 0.73
N LYS A 311 -17.70 7.47 -0.37
CA LYS A 311 -18.90 7.97 -1.07
C LYS A 311 -19.65 6.82 -1.76
N SER A 312 -19.00 6.09 -2.65
CA SER A 312 -19.64 4.98 -3.38
C SER A 312 -19.77 3.70 -2.54
N GLY A 313 -18.89 3.49 -1.54
CA GLY A 313 -18.77 2.22 -0.83
C GLY A 313 -18.04 1.14 -1.63
N VAL A 314 -17.43 1.49 -2.77
CA VAL A 314 -16.64 0.56 -3.56
C VAL A 314 -15.25 0.40 -2.95
N MET A 315 -14.89 -0.84 -2.66
CA MET A 315 -13.53 -1.24 -2.35
C MET A 315 -12.78 -1.47 -3.66
N PHE A 316 -11.61 -0.86 -3.78
CA PHE A 316 -10.61 -1.21 -4.78
C PHE A 316 -9.47 -1.98 -4.14
N TYR A 317 -8.88 -2.90 -4.87
CA TYR A 317 -7.70 -3.66 -4.42
C TYR A 317 -6.80 -4.00 -5.61
N THR A 318 -5.51 -4.10 -5.36
CA THR A 318 -4.54 -4.52 -6.37
C THR A 318 -4.63 -6.04 -6.58
N GLN A 319 -4.26 -6.53 -7.75
CA GLN A 319 -4.15 -7.97 -8.05
C GLN A 319 -2.85 -8.22 -8.83
N VAL A 320 -1.77 -8.48 -8.10
CA VAL A 320 -0.40 -8.47 -8.66
C VAL A 320 -0.15 -9.60 -9.66
N ASN A 321 -0.74 -10.78 -9.45
CA ASN A 321 -0.65 -11.90 -10.41
C ASN A 321 -1.56 -11.72 -11.64
N LYS A 322 -2.39 -10.67 -11.68
CA LYS A 322 -3.28 -10.33 -12.79
C LYS A 322 -2.95 -8.99 -13.43
N ASN A 323 -1.81 -8.41 -13.05
CA ASN A 323 -1.34 -7.11 -13.54
C ASN A 323 -2.48 -6.07 -13.55
N GLY A 324 -3.19 -5.90 -12.44
CA GLY A 324 -4.42 -5.11 -12.47
C GLY A 324 -5.01 -4.70 -11.13
N VAL A 325 -6.13 -4.00 -11.21
CA VAL A 325 -6.92 -3.53 -10.08
C VAL A 325 -8.33 -4.09 -10.21
N GLY A 326 -8.83 -4.66 -9.12
CA GLY A 326 -10.22 -5.09 -9.04
C GLY A 326 -11.05 -4.22 -8.10
N CYS A 327 -12.35 -4.46 -8.12
CA CYS A 327 -13.30 -3.79 -7.26
C CYS A 327 -14.33 -4.75 -6.67
N TRP A 328 -14.96 -4.30 -5.58
CA TRP A 328 -16.14 -4.88 -4.96
C TRP A 328 -17.00 -3.80 -4.33
N ASN A 329 -18.32 -3.84 -4.52
CA ASN A 329 -19.22 -2.87 -3.94
C ASN A 329 -19.77 -3.38 -2.59
N SER A 330 -19.24 -2.83 -1.49
CA SER A 330 -19.58 -3.25 -0.13
C SER A 330 -21.02 -2.93 0.28
N LYS A 331 -21.63 -1.90 -0.34
CA LYS A 331 -23.03 -1.51 -0.06
C LYS A 331 -24.01 -2.41 -0.82
N LYS A 332 -23.66 -2.80 -2.05
CA LYS A 332 -24.49 -3.65 -2.91
C LYS A 332 -24.42 -5.13 -2.53
N PHE A 333 -23.25 -5.61 -2.09
CA PHE A 333 -23.00 -7.02 -1.79
C PHE A 333 -22.42 -7.25 -0.39
N PRO A 334 -22.98 -6.69 0.70
CA PRO A 334 -22.35 -6.67 2.02
C PRO A 334 -22.04 -8.07 2.59
N ASN A 335 -22.75 -9.10 2.15
CA ASN A 335 -22.58 -10.49 2.60
C ASN A 335 -22.19 -11.45 1.46
N ASP A 336 -21.81 -10.93 0.29
CA ASP A 336 -21.39 -11.73 -0.86
C ASP A 336 -20.08 -11.19 -1.43
N TYR A 337 -18.98 -11.77 -0.97
CA TYR A 337 -17.65 -11.53 -1.48
C TYR A 337 -17.15 -12.76 -2.23
N SER A 338 -17.52 -12.82 -3.51
CA SER A 338 -17.23 -13.95 -4.39
C SER A 338 -16.76 -13.47 -5.77
N ILE A 339 -16.30 -14.40 -6.59
CA ILE A 339 -15.87 -14.12 -7.98
C ILE A 339 -17.00 -13.45 -8.80
N ASN A 340 -18.27 -13.65 -8.45
CA ASN A 340 -19.41 -13.08 -9.19
C ASN A 340 -19.70 -11.62 -8.81
N THR A 341 -19.31 -11.19 -7.60
CA THR A 341 -19.53 -9.82 -7.10
C THR A 341 -18.27 -8.96 -7.18
N ASN A 342 -17.17 -9.55 -7.62
CA ASN A 342 -15.87 -8.92 -7.81
C ASN A 342 -15.53 -8.89 -9.30
N THR A 343 -14.79 -7.87 -9.75
CA THR A 343 -14.31 -7.84 -11.14
C THR A 343 -13.02 -7.05 -11.28
N LEU A 344 -12.23 -7.36 -12.31
CA LEU A 344 -11.09 -6.54 -12.72
C LEU A 344 -11.62 -5.30 -13.46
N VAL A 345 -11.30 -4.11 -12.95
CA VAL A 345 -11.71 -2.85 -13.58
C VAL A 345 -10.67 -2.33 -14.56
N VAL A 346 -9.40 -2.66 -14.32
CA VAL A 346 -8.26 -2.34 -15.16
C VAL A 346 -7.23 -3.47 -15.02
N SER A 347 -6.63 -3.88 -16.12
CA SER A 347 -5.47 -4.78 -16.16
C SER A 347 -4.68 -4.46 -17.43
N ASP A 348 -3.35 -4.57 -17.37
CA ASP A 348 -2.45 -4.25 -18.49
C ASP A 348 -1.02 -4.73 -18.21
N ASP A 349 -0.47 -5.58 -19.08
CA ASP A 349 0.84 -6.21 -18.85
C ASP A 349 2.04 -5.24 -18.96
N GLU A 350 1.84 -4.01 -19.46
CA GLU A 350 2.91 -3.01 -19.58
C GLU A 350 2.84 -1.93 -18.49
N THR A 351 1.63 -1.44 -18.24
CA THR A 351 1.37 -0.34 -17.32
C THR A 351 1.04 -0.79 -15.92
N MET A 352 0.62 -2.05 -15.71
CA MET A 352 0.21 -2.60 -14.42
C MET A 352 1.03 -3.82 -13.98
N VAL A 353 2.32 -3.89 -14.35
CA VAL A 353 3.21 -5.02 -14.02
C VAL A 353 3.17 -5.39 -12.53
N PHE A 354 3.30 -4.41 -11.64
CA PHE A 354 3.13 -4.62 -10.21
C PHE A 354 2.37 -3.43 -9.61
N PRO A 355 1.03 -3.49 -9.52
CA PRO A 355 0.24 -2.45 -8.88
C PRO A 355 0.50 -2.54 -7.37
N ASN A 356 1.35 -1.66 -6.86
CA ASN A 356 1.94 -1.79 -5.53
C ASN A 356 1.07 -1.14 -4.46
N ASP A 357 0.59 0.08 -4.71
CA ASP A 357 -0.29 0.80 -3.80
C ASP A 357 -1.41 1.51 -4.57
N LEU A 358 -2.52 1.74 -3.88
CA LEU A 358 -3.64 2.51 -4.37
C LEU A 358 -4.30 3.29 -3.22
N LYS A 359 -4.93 4.39 -3.58
CA LYS A 359 -5.68 5.27 -2.67
C LYS A 359 -6.90 5.81 -3.40
N VAL A 360 -7.95 6.10 -2.65
CA VAL A 360 -9.04 6.94 -3.15
C VAL A 360 -8.95 8.28 -2.44
N ASP A 361 -8.85 9.36 -3.21
CA ASP A 361 -8.79 10.71 -2.64
C ASP A 361 -10.18 11.22 -2.21
N ARG A 362 -10.20 12.38 -1.53
CA ARG A 362 -11.43 13.00 -1.01
C ARG A 362 -12.40 13.43 -2.10
N ASP A 363 -11.93 13.57 -3.33
CA ASP A 363 -12.73 13.89 -4.51
C ASP A 363 -13.23 12.63 -5.23
N SER A 364 -13.02 11.45 -4.63
CA SER A 364 -13.37 10.14 -5.20
C SER A 364 -12.68 9.87 -6.54
N ASN A 365 -11.38 10.17 -6.61
CA ASN A 365 -10.51 9.66 -7.65
C ASN A 365 -9.71 8.47 -7.13
N LEU A 366 -9.66 7.41 -7.93
CA LEU A 366 -8.75 6.28 -7.72
C LEU A 366 -7.35 6.68 -8.22
N TRP A 367 -6.36 6.54 -7.34
CA TRP A 367 -4.94 6.68 -7.65
C TRP A 367 -4.26 5.33 -7.49
N VAL A 368 -3.40 4.96 -8.44
CA VAL A 368 -2.66 3.69 -8.44
C VAL A 368 -1.19 3.96 -8.72
N LEU A 369 -0.31 3.47 -7.86
CA LEU A 369 1.12 3.38 -8.15
C LEU A 369 1.43 1.98 -8.66
N THR A 370 2.08 1.93 -9.81
CA THR A 370 2.58 0.70 -10.40
C THR A 370 4.09 0.78 -10.54
N ASP A 371 4.77 -0.31 -10.21
CA ASP A 371 6.21 -0.43 -10.40
C ASP A 371 6.56 -1.79 -11.04
N ARG A 372 7.83 -2.16 -10.96
CA ARG A 372 8.39 -3.43 -11.41
C ARG A 372 9.15 -4.11 -10.27
N LEU A 373 8.57 -4.13 -9.07
CA LEU A 373 9.18 -4.66 -7.84
C LEU A 373 9.87 -6.04 -8.02
N PRO A 374 9.26 -7.04 -8.67
CA PRO A 374 9.92 -8.33 -8.88
C PRO A 374 11.20 -8.22 -9.73
N GLU A 375 11.18 -7.43 -10.80
CA GLU A 375 12.38 -7.19 -11.62
C GLU A 375 13.44 -6.39 -10.83
N PHE A 376 13.03 -5.44 -10.00
CA PHE A 376 13.94 -4.64 -9.19
C PHE A 376 14.67 -5.47 -8.12
N ILE A 377 13.97 -6.41 -7.48
CA ILE A 377 14.54 -7.28 -6.44
C ILE A 377 15.39 -8.41 -7.06
N TYR A 378 14.85 -9.12 -8.04
CA TYR A 378 15.42 -10.39 -8.50
C TYR A 378 16.18 -10.28 -9.84
N ARG A 379 16.10 -9.15 -10.54
CA ARG A 379 16.77 -8.88 -11.82
C ARG A 379 17.35 -7.45 -11.81
N ASN A 380 17.52 -6.88 -13.00
CA ASN A 380 17.86 -5.47 -13.21
C ASN A 380 16.76 -4.81 -14.02
N LEU A 381 16.34 -3.62 -13.60
CA LEU A 381 15.44 -2.78 -14.39
C LEU A 381 16.13 -2.28 -15.65
N ASN A 382 15.41 -2.26 -16.77
CA ASN A 382 15.88 -1.57 -17.97
C ASN A 382 15.73 -0.05 -17.76
N LYS A 383 16.84 0.69 -17.83
CA LYS A 383 16.86 2.14 -17.55
C LYS A 383 16.26 2.98 -18.69
N ASP A 384 16.06 2.39 -19.86
CA ASP A 384 15.55 3.07 -21.06
C ASP A 384 14.02 2.94 -21.22
N GLN A 385 13.36 2.15 -20.37
CA GLN A 385 11.89 1.99 -20.37
C GLN A 385 11.25 2.65 -19.15
N ILE A 386 9.95 2.93 -19.24
CA ILE A 386 9.16 3.39 -18.10
C ILE A 386 9.02 2.23 -17.10
N ASN A 387 9.54 2.42 -15.89
CA ASN A 387 9.51 1.42 -14.83
C ASN A 387 8.46 1.73 -13.76
N PHE A 388 8.13 3.01 -13.55
CA PHE A 388 7.27 3.46 -12.47
C PHE A 388 6.19 4.39 -13.01
N ARG A 389 4.95 4.25 -12.53
CA ARG A 389 3.83 5.12 -12.92
C ARG A 389 2.95 5.44 -11.73
N VAL A 390 2.35 6.63 -11.77
CA VAL A 390 1.20 7.01 -10.96
C VAL A 390 0.04 7.32 -11.90
N LEU A 391 -1.05 6.61 -11.69
CA LEU A 391 -2.21 6.57 -12.56
C LEU A 391 -3.45 7.09 -11.81
N LYS A 392 -4.37 7.77 -12.51
CA LYS A 392 -5.56 8.37 -11.91
C LYS A 392 -6.81 8.26 -12.79
N ALA A 393 -7.97 8.03 -12.18
CA ALA A 393 -9.28 8.29 -12.79
C ALA A 393 -10.37 8.52 -11.74
N PRO A 394 -11.49 9.20 -12.09
CA PRO A 394 -12.67 9.27 -11.22
C PRO A 394 -13.24 7.87 -10.96
N VAL A 395 -13.60 7.57 -9.70
CA VAL A 395 -14.17 6.28 -9.31
C VAL A 395 -15.39 5.91 -10.15
N SER A 396 -16.27 6.89 -10.42
CA SER A 396 -17.48 6.71 -11.23
C SER A 396 -17.18 6.27 -12.68
N GLU A 397 -16.06 6.70 -13.26
CA GLU A 397 -15.65 6.26 -14.60
C GLU A 397 -15.04 4.85 -14.54
N VAL A 398 -14.25 4.56 -13.50
CA VAL A 398 -13.60 3.26 -13.33
C VAL A 398 -14.62 2.12 -13.20
N ILE A 399 -15.66 2.32 -12.39
CA ILE A 399 -16.66 1.27 -12.11
C ILE A 399 -17.80 1.21 -13.13
N LYS A 400 -17.89 2.17 -14.04
CA LYS A 400 -19.04 2.31 -14.95
C LYS A 400 -19.32 1.02 -15.73
N GLY A 401 -20.55 0.53 -15.66
CA GLY A 401 -20.99 -0.66 -16.40
C GLY A 401 -20.40 -1.98 -15.88
N THR A 402 -19.78 -1.96 -14.71
CA THR A 402 -19.25 -3.16 -14.04
C THR A 402 -20.21 -3.64 -12.94
N VAL A 403 -19.94 -4.80 -12.35
CA VAL A 403 -20.71 -5.31 -11.20
C VAL A 403 -20.60 -4.40 -9.96
N CYS A 404 -19.52 -3.63 -9.86
CA CYS A 404 -19.30 -2.69 -8.76
C CYS A 404 -20.05 -1.37 -8.92
N ASP A 405 -20.58 -1.09 -10.11
CA ASP A 405 -21.44 0.06 -10.34
C ASP A 405 -22.73 -0.08 -9.52
N ASN A 406 -23.28 1.05 -9.08
CA ASN A 406 -24.47 1.07 -8.22
C ASN A 406 -25.71 0.56 -8.96
#